data_AF-A0A134CJ86-F1
#
_entry.id   AF-A0A134CJ86-F1
#
_cell.length_a   1.000
_cell.length_b   1.000
_cell.length_c   1.000
_cell.angle_alpha   90.00
_cell.angle_beta   90.00
_cell.angle_gamma   90.00
#
_symmetry.space_group_name_H-M   'P 1'
#
loop_
_entity.id
_entity.type
_entity.pdbx_description
1 polymer ?
#
loop_
_entity_poly.entity_id
_entity_poly.type
_entity_poly.pdbx_seq_one_letter_code
_entity_poly.pdbx_strand_id
1 'polypeptide(L)'
;AKTIENIKKMTFGPSNSTDSITVDGEKKVITGLSNTTLPTDLSKLKDDQAASQGQLKAILNKATATDDFSVKYDKKDTGEVDKNSVTLGGDTNGTVIKNVKAGDVSENSKEAVNGGQLYKTNQGFDILVGQDTADNRANVALGQDKKETVEFA
;
A
#
# COMPACT_ATOMS: atom_id res chain seq x y z
N ALA A 1 42.05 17.66 -29.60
CA ALA A 1 40.79 18.38 -29.32
C ALA A 1 41.14 19.68 -28.60
N LYS A 2 40.38 20.77 -28.80
CA LYS A 2 40.53 21.98 -27.97
C LYS A 2 39.74 21.75 -26.68
N THR A 3 40.41 21.72 -25.53
CA THR A 3 39.78 21.60 -24.21
C THR A 3 39.75 22.97 -23.54
N ILE A 4 38.75 23.19 -22.69
CA ILE A 4 38.67 24.35 -21.80
C ILE A 4 38.88 23.80 -20.38
N GLU A 5 39.98 24.20 -19.75
CA GLU A 5 40.45 23.65 -18.47
C GLU A 5 40.66 24.76 -17.43
N ASN A 6 40.73 24.39 -16.15
CA ASN A 6 40.96 25.30 -15.00
C ASN A 6 39.89 26.39 -14.80
N ILE A 7 38.66 26.18 -15.31
CA ILE A 7 37.56 27.11 -15.07
C ILE A 7 36.91 26.82 -13.72
N LYS A 8 36.96 27.81 -12.83
CA LYS A 8 36.36 27.72 -11.49
C LYS A 8 34.85 27.91 -11.50
N LYS A 9 34.36 28.81 -12.35
CA LYS A 9 32.95 29.20 -12.42
C LYS A 9 32.61 29.73 -13.81
N MET A 10 31.48 29.30 -14.36
CA MET A 10 30.89 29.86 -15.58
C MET A 10 29.48 30.33 -15.25
N THR A 11 29.12 31.55 -15.65
CA THR A 11 27.77 32.08 -15.49
C THR A 11 27.24 32.53 -16.85
N PHE A 12 26.06 32.02 -17.22
CA PHE A 12 25.31 32.42 -18.40
C PHE A 12 24.20 33.36 -17.95
N GLY A 13 24.17 34.59 -18.47
CA GLY A 13 23.24 35.64 -18.05
C GLY A 13 23.86 36.66 -17.08
N PRO A 14 23.06 37.60 -16.54
CA PRO A 14 23.54 38.67 -15.67
C PRO A 14 24.10 38.15 -14.34
N SER A 15 25.24 38.69 -13.89
CA SER A 15 25.86 38.31 -12.63
C SER A 15 24.93 38.53 -11.43
N ASN A 16 24.87 37.55 -10.52
CA ASN A 16 24.04 37.57 -9.31
C ASN A 16 22.52 37.74 -9.57
N SER A 17 22.03 37.31 -10.74
CA SER A 17 20.60 37.35 -11.11
C SER A 17 19.95 35.96 -11.01
N THR A 18 18.64 35.94 -10.73
CA THR A 18 17.79 34.74 -10.82
C THR A 18 17.61 34.25 -12.25
N ASP A 19 17.89 35.10 -13.24
CA ASP A 19 17.81 34.77 -14.67
C ASP A 19 19.12 34.19 -15.22
N SER A 20 20.08 33.89 -14.32
CA SER A 20 21.38 33.32 -14.69
C SER A 20 21.47 31.84 -14.38
N ILE A 21 22.17 31.09 -15.22
CA ILE A 21 22.58 29.71 -14.93
C ILE A 21 24.06 29.72 -14.60
N THR A 22 24.44 29.10 -13.50
CA THR A 22 25.85 29.04 -13.06
C THR A 22 26.32 27.60 -12.93
N VAL A 23 27.44 27.29 -13.57
CA VAL A 23 28.23 26.07 -13.33
C VAL A 23 29.36 26.45 -12.38
N ASP A 24 29.28 25.98 -11.14
CA ASP A 24 30.26 26.25 -10.08
C ASP A 24 31.14 24.99 -9.90
N GLY A 25 32.37 25.05 -10.42
CA GLY A 25 33.33 23.94 -10.36
C GLY A 25 33.93 23.74 -8.97
N GLU A 26 33.99 24.79 -8.14
CA GLU A 26 34.47 24.68 -6.76
C GLU A 26 33.43 23.95 -5.89
N LYS A 27 32.13 24.25 -6.06
CA LYS A 27 31.03 23.58 -5.35
C LYS A 27 30.53 22.30 -6.04
N LYS A 28 30.92 22.07 -7.29
CA LYS A 28 30.47 20.96 -8.15
C LYS A 28 28.95 20.93 -8.35
N VAL A 29 28.34 22.09 -8.59
CA VAL A 29 26.89 22.22 -8.79
C VAL A 29 26.55 23.07 -10.00
N ILE A 30 25.33 22.89 -10.51
CA ILE A 30 24.67 23.77 -11.46
C ILE A 30 23.49 24.42 -10.75
N THR A 31 23.42 25.75 -10.75
CA THR A 31 22.35 26.53 -10.11
C THR A 31 21.67 27.45 -11.13
N GLY A 32 20.48 27.97 -10.77
CA GLY A 32 19.71 28.86 -11.64
C GLY A 32 18.75 28.17 -12.62
N LEU A 33 18.60 26.84 -12.51
CA LEU A 33 17.57 26.10 -13.23
C LEU A 33 16.17 26.56 -12.78
N SER A 34 15.31 26.90 -13.73
CA SER A 34 13.96 27.43 -13.47
C SER A 34 12.91 26.34 -13.21
N ASN A 35 13.15 25.11 -13.65
CA ASN A 35 12.28 23.95 -13.45
C ASN A 35 12.37 23.39 -12.01
N THR A 36 12.08 24.22 -11.01
CA THR A 36 12.20 23.87 -9.58
C THR A 36 11.04 23.06 -9.02
N THR A 37 9.95 22.91 -9.77
CA THR A 37 8.75 22.17 -9.36
C THR A 37 8.30 21.23 -10.47
N LEU A 38 7.54 20.18 -10.11
CA LEU A 38 6.91 19.31 -11.10
C LEU A 38 5.72 20.08 -11.72
N PRO A 39 5.63 20.19 -13.06
CA PRO A 39 4.48 20.83 -13.69
C PRO A 39 3.21 20.03 -13.40
N THR A 40 2.06 20.72 -13.35
CA THR A 40 0.75 20.08 -13.18
C THR A 40 0.36 19.23 -14.39
N ASP A 41 0.77 19.68 -15.58
CA ASP A 41 0.66 18.96 -16.84
C ASP A 41 2.00 18.31 -17.19
N LEU A 42 2.07 16.99 -17.05
CA LEU A 42 3.31 16.22 -17.27
C LEU A 42 3.71 16.15 -18.75
N SER A 43 2.81 16.43 -19.69
CA SER A 43 3.14 16.47 -21.13
C SER A 43 4.10 17.61 -21.48
N LYS A 44 4.26 18.59 -20.59
CA LYS A 44 5.21 19.70 -20.72
C LYS A 44 6.64 19.33 -20.32
N LEU A 45 6.84 18.16 -19.71
CA LEU A 45 8.18 17.65 -19.46
C LEU A 45 8.83 17.27 -20.79
N LYS A 46 10.14 17.48 -20.88
CA LYS A 46 10.95 17.03 -22.02
C LYS A 46 12.02 16.08 -21.55
N ASP A 47 12.18 14.97 -22.26
CA ASP A 47 13.12 13.90 -21.93
C ASP A 47 14.59 14.34 -22.02
N ASP A 48 14.87 15.39 -22.80
CA ASP A 48 16.21 15.95 -23.01
C ASP A 48 16.54 17.12 -22.07
N GLN A 49 15.63 17.50 -21.17
CA GLN A 49 15.85 18.57 -20.20
C GLN A 49 16.38 18.04 -18.87
N ALA A 50 17.36 18.75 -18.32
CA ALA A 50 17.89 18.44 -16.99
C ALA A 50 16.82 18.68 -15.91
N ALA A 51 16.63 17.72 -15.00
CA ALA A 51 15.77 17.90 -13.82
C ALA A 51 16.48 18.67 -12.69
N SER A 52 15.71 19.37 -11.86
CA SER A 52 16.25 20.05 -10.67
C SER A 52 16.06 19.23 -9.38
N GLN A 53 16.81 19.57 -8.33
CA GLN A 53 16.60 18.97 -7.00
C GLN A 53 15.21 19.26 -6.42
N GLY A 54 14.57 20.38 -6.78
CA GLY A 54 13.22 20.69 -6.35
C GLY A 54 12.18 19.74 -6.96
N GLN A 55 12.35 19.38 -8.23
CA GLN A 55 11.54 18.34 -8.88
C GLN A 55 11.80 16.95 -8.26
N LEU A 56 13.06 16.58 -8.03
CA LEU A 56 13.40 15.31 -7.38
C LEU A 56 12.80 15.22 -5.96
N LYS A 57 12.85 16.31 -5.18
CA LYS A 57 12.23 16.39 -3.86
C LYS A 57 10.70 16.22 -3.94
N ALA A 58 10.05 16.82 -4.93
CA ALA A 58 8.61 16.65 -5.14
C ALA A 58 8.25 15.19 -5.45
N ILE A 59 9.06 14.50 -6.25
CA ILE A 59 8.89 13.06 -6.53
C ILE A 59 9.14 12.21 -5.29
N LEU A 60 10.20 12.50 -4.51
CA LEU A 60 10.49 11.79 -3.26
C LEU A 60 9.32 11.91 -2.26
N ASN A 61 8.75 13.10 -2.10
CA ASN A 61 7.58 13.29 -1.24
C ASN A 61 6.37 12.48 -1.71
N LYS A 62 6.13 12.40 -3.04
CA LYS A 62 5.06 11.57 -3.61
C LYS A 62 5.32 10.07 -3.37
N ALA A 63 6.58 9.64 -3.47
CA ALA A 63 6.98 8.27 -3.21
C ALA A 63 6.77 7.90 -1.73
N THR A 64 7.18 8.75 -0.80
CA THR A 64 6.93 8.57 0.65
C THR A 64 5.44 8.54 0.95
N ALA A 65 4.65 9.48 0.41
CA ALA A 65 3.21 9.46 0.61
C ALA A 65 2.56 8.17 0.08
N THR A 66 3.02 7.67 -1.07
CA THR A 66 2.54 6.39 -1.61
C THR A 66 2.91 5.22 -0.69
N ASP A 67 4.12 5.24 -0.14
CA ASP A 67 4.58 4.24 0.83
C ASP A 67 3.71 4.26 2.11
N ASP A 68 3.40 5.44 2.65
CA ASP A 68 2.59 5.61 3.86
C ASP A 68 1.16 5.07 3.71
N PHE A 69 0.56 5.18 2.52
CA PHE A 69 -0.80 4.67 2.26
C PHE A 69 -0.85 3.21 1.79
N SER A 70 0.31 2.59 1.55
CA SER A 70 0.37 1.23 1.02
C SER A 70 0.23 0.15 2.10
N VAL A 71 -0.53 -0.90 1.80
CA VAL A 71 -0.43 -2.18 2.54
C VAL A 71 0.81 -2.91 2.03
N LYS A 72 1.70 -3.29 2.95
CA LYS A 72 3.00 -3.87 2.64
C LYS A 72 3.07 -5.32 3.11
N TYR A 73 3.90 -6.11 2.43
CA TYR A 73 4.34 -7.41 2.94
C TYR A 73 5.24 -7.22 4.15
N ASP A 74 5.30 -8.25 4.99
CA ASP A 74 6.18 -8.24 6.15
C ASP A 74 7.65 -8.39 5.73
N LYS A 75 8.55 -8.23 6.70
CA LYS A 75 9.98 -8.50 6.53
C LYS A 75 10.39 -9.70 7.36
N LYS A 76 11.31 -10.50 6.83
CA LYS A 76 12.05 -11.50 7.60
C LYS A 76 13.01 -10.80 8.54
N ASP A 77 13.47 -11.52 9.56
CA ASP A 77 14.53 -11.04 10.47
C ASP A 77 15.84 -10.68 9.76
N THR A 78 16.07 -11.24 8.56
CA THR A 78 17.22 -10.91 7.70
C THR A 78 17.08 -9.58 6.96
N GLY A 79 15.92 -8.91 7.07
CA GLY A 79 15.61 -7.66 6.39
C GLY A 79 15.03 -7.82 4.98
N GLU A 80 14.95 -9.04 4.45
CA GLU A 80 14.30 -9.34 3.16
C GLU A 80 12.78 -9.23 3.26
N VAL A 81 12.11 -8.92 2.14
CA VAL A 81 10.65 -8.95 2.05
C VAL A 81 10.15 -10.39 2.15
N ASP A 82 9.21 -10.63 3.06
CA ASP A 82 8.49 -11.90 3.19
C ASP A 82 7.11 -11.81 2.54
N LYS A 83 6.94 -12.46 1.38
CA LYS A 83 5.67 -12.47 0.66
C LYS A 83 4.65 -13.47 1.22
N ASN A 84 4.97 -14.17 2.31
CA ASN A 84 4.07 -15.14 2.93
C ASN A 84 3.11 -14.51 3.94
N SER A 85 3.34 -13.27 4.37
CA SER A 85 2.48 -12.59 5.34
C SER A 85 2.36 -11.09 5.10
N VAL A 86 1.24 -10.55 5.61
CA VAL A 86 0.91 -9.13 5.64
C VAL A 86 0.35 -8.83 7.02
N THR A 87 1.05 -8.01 7.79
CA THR A 87 0.56 -7.47 9.05
C THR A 87 -0.10 -6.12 8.81
N LEU A 88 -1.40 -6.02 9.08
CA LEU A 88 -2.15 -4.78 8.87
C LEU A 88 -1.81 -3.76 9.97
N GLY A 89 -1.46 -2.53 9.57
CA GLY A 89 -0.94 -1.48 10.46
C GLY A 89 -1.96 -0.76 11.35
N GLY A 90 -3.02 -1.44 11.80
CA GLY A 90 -4.05 -0.87 12.67
C GLY A 90 -3.73 -0.93 14.17
N ASP A 91 -2.46 -1.16 14.51
CA ASP A 91 -1.97 -1.34 15.89
C ASP A 91 -2.82 -2.35 16.68
N THR A 92 -3.06 -2.07 17.96
CA THR A 92 -3.85 -2.93 18.86
C THR A 92 -5.34 -3.00 18.50
N ASN A 93 -5.82 -2.09 17.66
CA ASN A 93 -7.23 -2.07 17.22
C ASN A 93 -7.46 -2.93 15.97
N GLY A 94 -6.39 -3.31 15.26
CA GLY A 94 -6.47 -4.01 13.99
C GLY A 94 -7.01 -3.14 12.84
N THR A 95 -7.16 -3.76 11.67
CA THR A 95 -7.64 -3.08 10.45
C THR A 95 -8.83 -3.83 9.87
N VAL A 96 -9.91 -3.09 9.56
CA VAL A 96 -11.09 -3.65 8.88
C VAL A 96 -10.84 -3.72 7.37
N ILE A 97 -10.89 -4.93 6.81
CA ILE A 97 -10.91 -5.15 5.35
C ILE A 97 -12.36 -5.22 4.89
N LYS A 98 -12.79 -4.25 4.08
CA LYS A 98 -14.16 -4.15 3.55
C LYS A 98 -14.21 -4.37 2.05
N ASN A 99 -15.42 -4.50 1.50
CA ASN A 99 -15.66 -4.76 0.08
C ASN A 99 -14.99 -6.05 -0.43
N VAL A 100 -14.90 -7.06 0.44
CA VAL A 100 -14.42 -8.39 0.08
C VAL A 100 -15.56 -9.11 -0.63
N LYS A 101 -15.38 -9.40 -1.92
CA LYS A 101 -16.30 -10.27 -2.67
C LYS A 101 -16.36 -11.64 -2.00
N ALA A 102 -17.51 -12.31 -2.05
CA ALA A 102 -17.63 -13.66 -1.50
C ALA A 102 -16.63 -14.58 -2.20
N GLY A 103 -15.74 -15.20 -1.42
CA GLY A 103 -14.74 -16.13 -1.93
C GLY A 103 -15.33 -17.51 -2.23
N ASP A 104 -14.64 -18.31 -3.02
CA ASP A 104 -15.00 -19.72 -3.21
C ASP A 104 -14.84 -20.50 -1.90
N VAL A 105 -15.83 -21.35 -1.60
CA VAL A 105 -15.86 -22.21 -0.41
C VAL A 105 -15.72 -23.66 -0.86
N SER A 106 -14.49 -24.05 -1.16
CA SER A 106 -14.11 -25.40 -1.56
C SER A 106 -12.86 -25.84 -0.79
N GLU A 107 -12.58 -27.15 -0.74
CA GLU A 107 -11.52 -27.76 0.10
C GLU A 107 -10.15 -27.10 -0.08
N ASN A 108 -9.82 -26.67 -1.30
CA ASN A 108 -8.50 -26.15 -1.63
C ASN A 108 -8.47 -24.63 -1.86
N SER A 109 -9.57 -23.92 -1.60
CA SER A 109 -9.67 -22.46 -1.81
C SER A 109 -8.62 -21.69 -1.00
N LYS A 110 -8.14 -20.58 -1.57
CA LYS A 110 -7.23 -19.60 -0.95
C LYS A 110 -7.83 -18.19 -0.94
N GLU A 111 -9.12 -18.09 -1.25
CA GLU A 111 -9.82 -16.81 -1.28
C GLU A 111 -10.25 -16.42 0.15
N ALA A 112 -10.25 -15.12 0.43
CA ALA A 112 -10.77 -14.60 1.68
C ALA A 112 -12.30 -14.78 1.73
N VAL A 113 -12.81 -15.25 2.86
CA VAL A 113 -14.26 -15.28 3.12
C VAL A 113 -14.72 -13.95 3.72
N ASN A 114 -15.94 -13.53 3.39
CA ASN A 114 -16.53 -12.32 3.94
C ASN A 114 -17.61 -12.62 4.99
N GLY A 115 -18.08 -11.57 5.67
CA GLY A 115 -19.10 -11.69 6.71
C GLY A 115 -20.43 -12.28 6.23
N GLY A 116 -20.82 -12.07 4.97
CA GLY A 116 -22.06 -12.64 4.41
C GLY A 116 -21.99 -14.16 4.24
N GLN A 117 -20.80 -14.72 4.03
CA GLN A 117 -20.60 -16.17 3.96
C GLN A 117 -20.62 -16.79 5.36
N LEU A 118 -19.92 -16.19 6.32
CA LEU A 118 -19.96 -16.63 7.72
C LEU A 118 -21.38 -16.56 8.29
N TYR A 119 -22.11 -15.47 7.98
CA TYR A 119 -23.50 -15.31 8.38
C TYR A 119 -24.38 -16.47 7.91
N LYS A 120 -24.27 -16.91 6.64
CA LYS A 120 -25.05 -18.05 6.12
C LYS A 120 -24.82 -19.34 6.90
N THR A 121 -23.57 -19.62 7.28
CA THR A 121 -23.25 -20.81 8.10
C THR A 121 -23.83 -20.70 9.52
N ASN A 122 -23.84 -19.50 10.09
CA ASN A 122 -24.36 -19.26 11.45
C ASN A 122 -25.89 -19.24 11.53
N GLN A 123 -26.60 -19.24 10.40
CA GLN A 123 -28.07 -19.33 10.38
C GLN A 123 -28.60 -20.72 10.83
N GLY A 124 -27.73 -21.66 11.18
CA GLY A 124 -28.07 -22.96 11.76
C GLY A 124 -28.22 -24.09 10.75
N PHE A 125 -28.19 -25.33 11.23
CA PHE A 125 -28.54 -26.52 10.46
C PHE A 125 -29.60 -27.34 11.21
N ASP A 126 -30.48 -27.98 10.46
CA ASP A 126 -31.53 -28.83 11.03
C ASP A 126 -30.93 -30.17 11.49
N ILE A 127 -31.23 -30.60 12.73
CA ILE A 127 -30.90 -31.94 13.23
C ILE A 127 -32.12 -32.83 13.08
N LEU A 128 -31.98 -33.88 12.25
CA LEU A 128 -32.93 -34.97 12.19
C LEU A 128 -32.47 -36.06 13.17
N VAL A 129 -33.26 -36.34 14.21
CA VAL A 129 -33.09 -37.55 15.03
C VAL A 129 -34.24 -38.50 14.66
N GLY A 130 -33.96 -39.80 14.48
CA GLY A 130 -34.98 -40.82 14.17
C GLY A 130 -35.87 -40.57 12.94
N GLN A 131 -37.05 -41.21 12.90
CA GLN A 131 -38.16 -40.66 12.10
C GLN A 131 -38.40 -39.22 12.55
N ASP A 132 -38.79 -38.38 11.60
CA ASP A 132 -39.18 -37.01 11.84
C ASP A 132 -40.43 -36.94 12.75
N THR A 133 -40.21 -37.00 14.07
CA THR A 133 -41.20 -36.87 15.14
C THR A 133 -40.77 -35.76 16.11
N ALA A 134 -41.72 -35.07 16.74
CA ALA A 134 -41.45 -33.91 17.61
C ALA A 134 -40.47 -34.20 18.76
N ASP A 135 -40.47 -35.43 19.27
CA ASP A 135 -39.59 -35.88 20.36
C ASP A 135 -38.13 -36.11 19.90
N ASN A 136 -37.89 -36.14 18.58
CA ASN A 136 -36.62 -36.50 17.96
C ASN A 136 -35.99 -35.31 17.21
N ARG A 137 -36.17 -34.07 17.65
CA ARG A 137 -35.41 -32.92 17.09
C ARG A 137 -34.61 -32.22 18.19
N ALA A 138 -33.37 -31.89 17.89
CA ALA A 138 -32.52 -31.01 18.70
C ALA A 138 -32.08 -29.82 17.85
N ASN A 139 -32.10 -28.60 18.38
CA ASN A 139 -31.55 -27.44 17.67
C ASN A 139 -30.18 -27.10 18.26
N VAL A 140 -29.18 -26.91 17.40
CA VAL A 140 -27.84 -26.44 17.80
C VAL A 140 -27.55 -25.15 17.04
N ALA A 141 -27.42 -24.04 17.76
CA ALA A 141 -27.00 -22.76 17.20
C ALA A 141 -25.47 -22.74 16.96
N LEU A 142 -25.06 -22.41 15.74
CA LEU A 142 -23.66 -22.19 15.37
C LEU A 142 -23.31 -20.70 15.59
N GLY A 143 -22.28 -20.41 16.40
CA GLY A 143 -21.69 -19.07 16.51
C GLY A 143 -22.12 -18.19 17.70
N GLN A 144 -22.69 -18.75 18.76
CA GLN A 144 -22.94 -18.05 20.04
C GLN A 144 -21.67 -18.00 20.92
N ASP A 145 -21.49 -16.95 21.74
CA ASP A 145 -20.36 -16.83 22.69
C ASP A 145 -20.33 -17.94 23.77
N LYS A 146 -21.48 -18.55 24.05
CA LYS A 146 -21.60 -19.78 24.86
C LYS A 146 -22.30 -20.87 24.07
N LYS A 147 -21.77 -22.09 24.13
CA LYS A 147 -22.37 -23.27 23.50
C LYS A 147 -23.72 -23.58 24.14
N GLU A 148 -24.71 -23.90 23.33
CA GLU A 148 -25.97 -24.49 23.82
C GLU A 148 -25.69 -25.90 24.34
N THR A 149 -26.07 -26.16 25.60
CA THR A 149 -25.96 -27.50 26.19
C THR A 149 -27.21 -28.29 25.82
N VAL A 150 -27.03 -29.36 25.06
CA VAL A 150 -28.06 -30.39 24.89
C VAL A 150 -27.97 -31.30 26.12
N GLU A 151 -28.90 -31.17 27.06
CA GLU A 151 -29.01 -32.12 28.18
C GLU A 151 -29.89 -33.29 27.76
N PHE A 152 -29.37 -34.50 27.91
CA PHE A 152 -30.13 -35.74 27.76
C PHE A 152 -30.55 -36.21 29.15
N ALA A 153 -31.85 -36.38 29.37
CA ALA A 153 -32.41 -37.07 30.53
C ALA A 153 -32.44 -38.59 30.29
#